data_AF-A0A352M7Y7-F1
#
_entry.id   AF-A0A352M7Y7-F1
#
_cell.length_a   1.000
_cell.length_b   1.000
_cell.length_c   1.000
_cell.angle_alpha   90.00
_cell.angle_beta   90.00
_cell.angle_gamma   90.00
#
_symmetry.space_group_name_H-M   'P 1'
#
loop_
_entity.id
_entity.type
_entity.pdbx_description
1 polymer ?
#
loop_
_entity_poly.entity_id
_entity_poly.type
_entity_poly.pdbx_seq_one_letter_code
_entity_poly.pdbx_strand_id
1 'polypeptide(L)'
;MDGKILLLNIHRFTYDLMSITNESPGILYLAGYLESKGYDPLVFQGEPSGALDLISAQLKESKILAVGLYCDYENTVEVFELSAHISRQYKIPVILGGPQVSGFDAKYICESGCLAAVYGEGELTLHGLLECLYNGTGDWKKLAGIIYAGETGQLVKNEAGPIIENLDDLPLPAFHRWINKPEFKSVYIQTGRGCPFSCAFCHEGSLKRKVRLKSIDKVVSHIESLFASEPALNYIAFADDTLIMSRERVSELCAGLSELRKKRDFVWFCEGHMRQLIKYPGILAEMTRAGMIKMQVGIESGSQMVLDTYGKKTTTAEIEEVVKIAAAEGVHQMIGFFITGGPFENREIIEENKKFAEKLLNLAPGVIILGVSPLMPYPATEISRCPEKFGLEIIDPAGLTVFSDFPVTKTGALSREEVAAGQNELIQHILDTMMKLFKEGKVPHETIINCFRDFNYGAQSVWYMSIYNVLPFVRGYYTLMSRNAVKRSIDIDGAEIYGWRPQRIMEMWHDVDFSEGYPAVGRDALSPLEFELLLYSTGKMNLKQVLGKVSEKFGRLFSGETEFNNEAMKILKTFENKYWLAYAPF
;
A
#
# COMPACT_ATOMS: atom_id res chain seq x y z
N MET A 1 5.94 25.07 30.73
CA MET A 1 7.20 24.38 31.11
C MET A 1 8.19 24.61 30.01
N ASP A 2 9.39 25.08 30.33
CA ASP A 2 10.37 25.44 29.30
C ASP A 2 11.15 24.20 28.87
N GLY A 3 10.74 23.61 27.74
CA GLY A 3 11.47 22.54 27.07
C GLY A 3 10.66 21.78 26.03
N LYS A 4 11.36 21.15 25.10
CA LYS A 4 10.79 20.38 23.99
C LYS A 4 10.53 18.94 24.36
N ILE A 5 9.54 18.32 23.72
CA ILE A 5 9.37 16.87 23.69
C ILE A 5 9.59 16.43 22.26
N LEU A 6 10.55 15.53 22.02
CA LEU A 6 10.80 15.01 20.67
C LEU A 6 10.08 13.68 20.51
N LEU A 7 9.20 13.56 19.50
CA LEU A 7 8.53 12.32 19.13
C LEU A 7 9.10 11.84 17.80
N LEU A 8 9.77 10.69 17.83
CA LEU A 8 10.57 10.19 16.72
C LEU A 8 9.98 8.87 16.20
N ASN A 9 9.70 8.82 14.91
CA ASN A 9 9.53 7.57 14.17
C ASN A 9 10.79 7.32 13.34
N ILE A 10 11.52 6.24 13.64
CA ILE A 10 12.79 5.95 13.00
C ILE A 10 12.78 4.57 12.34
N HIS A 11 13.30 4.49 11.11
CA HIS A 11 13.47 3.23 10.39
C HIS A 11 14.82 3.25 9.66
N ARG A 12 15.45 2.09 9.46
CA ARG A 12 16.47 1.95 8.41
C ARG A 12 15.79 2.14 7.06
N PHE A 13 16.38 2.91 6.16
CA PHE A 13 15.90 2.96 4.78
C PHE A 13 16.06 1.57 4.14
N THR A 14 14.97 0.83 4.04
CA THR A 14 14.88 -0.41 3.26
C THR A 14 14.00 -0.13 2.03
N TYR A 15 14.69 0.23 0.93
CA TYR A 15 14.21 0.26 -0.47
C TYR A 15 13.20 1.34 -0.92
N ASP A 16 13.68 2.16 -1.86
CA ASP A 16 13.01 3.12 -2.76
C ASP A 16 11.80 2.59 -3.58
N LEU A 17 11.34 1.36 -3.37
CA LEU A 17 10.41 0.71 -4.30
C LEU A 17 8.92 0.98 -4.05
N MET A 18 8.54 1.50 -2.88
CA MET A 18 7.11 1.68 -2.57
C MET A 18 6.62 3.13 -2.54
N SER A 19 7.49 4.15 -2.54
CA SER A 19 7.07 5.57 -2.49
C SER A 19 6.00 5.88 -1.43
N ILE A 20 5.92 5.08 -0.37
CA ILE A 20 4.99 5.32 0.73
C ILE A 20 5.64 6.42 1.56
N THR A 21 4.92 7.52 1.74
CA THR A 21 5.28 8.53 2.74
C THR A 21 5.46 7.81 4.07
N ASN A 22 6.63 7.93 4.70
CA ASN A 22 6.94 7.35 6.02
C ASN A 22 6.15 8.02 7.17
N GLU A 23 4.94 8.49 6.88
CA GLU A 23 4.03 9.13 7.80
C GLU A 23 3.43 8.10 8.74
N SER A 24 3.83 8.18 10.01
CA SER A 24 3.14 7.58 11.14
C SER A 24 2.17 8.60 11.74
N PRO A 25 0.85 8.48 11.47
CA PRO A 25 -0.13 9.43 12.00
C PRO A 25 -0.21 9.37 13.54
N GLY A 26 0.14 8.23 14.15
CA GLY A 26 0.06 8.03 15.60
C GLY A 26 0.85 9.06 16.40
N ILE A 27 2.09 9.35 16.00
CA ILE A 27 2.91 10.34 16.72
C ILE A 27 2.49 11.79 16.45
N LEU A 28 1.84 12.07 15.32
CA LEU A 28 1.24 13.37 15.03
C LEU A 28 -0.02 13.60 15.89
N TYR A 29 -0.82 12.57 16.15
CA TYR A 29 -1.91 12.62 17.12
C TYR A 29 -1.38 12.84 18.55
N LEU A 30 -0.32 12.13 18.95
CA LEU A 30 0.33 12.36 20.24
C LEU A 30 0.84 13.80 20.38
N ALA A 31 1.47 14.35 19.34
CA ALA A 31 1.90 15.74 19.32
C ALA A 31 0.73 16.71 19.49
N GLY A 32 -0.36 16.54 18.73
CA GLY A 32 -1.56 17.37 18.88
C GLY A 32 -2.15 17.29 20.29
N TYR A 33 -2.18 16.08 20.88
CA TYR A 33 -2.65 15.89 22.24
C TYR A 33 -1.76 16.61 23.26
N LEU A 34 -0.44 16.43 23.20
CA LEU A 34 0.51 17.11 24.11
C LEU A 34 0.48 18.63 23.96
N GLU A 35 0.36 19.14 22.74
CA GLU A 35 0.20 20.57 22.46
C GLU A 35 -1.07 21.13 23.13
N SER A 36 -2.18 20.40 23.08
CA SER A 36 -3.43 20.78 23.77
C SER A 36 -3.31 20.83 25.30
N LYS A 37 -2.25 20.22 25.86
CA LYS A 37 -1.91 20.25 27.29
C LYS A 37 -0.83 21.27 27.65
N GLY A 38 -0.38 22.07 26.68
CA GLY A 38 0.60 23.14 26.91
C GLY A 38 2.06 22.69 26.87
N TYR A 39 2.33 21.48 26.35
CA TYR A 39 3.68 21.05 26.00
C TYR A 39 4.08 21.54 24.61
N ASP A 40 5.38 21.48 24.31
CA ASP A 40 5.97 21.90 23.04
C ASP A 40 6.59 20.72 22.27
N PRO A 41 5.75 19.87 21.64
CA PRO A 41 6.22 18.69 20.93
C PRO A 41 6.78 19.03 19.55
N LEU A 42 7.84 18.32 19.16
CA LEU A 42 8.36 18.28 17.79
C LEU A 42 8.32 16.84 17.30
N VAL A 43 7.92 16.66 16.04
CA VAL A 43 7.80 15.35 15.40
C VAL A 43 8.87 15.21 14.31
N PHE A 44 9.58 14.09 14.32
CA PHE A 44 10.54 13.72 13.28
C PHE A 44 10.28 12.30 12.81
N GLN A 45 10.33 12.11 11.48
CA GLN A 45 10.10 10.81 10.85
C GLN A 45 11.18 10.56 9.81
N GLY A 46 12.05 9.56 10.01
CA GLY A 46 13.20 9.35 9.12
C GLY A 46 14.23 8.36 9.66
N GLU A 47 15.51 8.63 9.40
CA GLU A 47 16.60 7.75 9.81
C GLU A 47 17.17 8.11 11.19
N PRO A 48 17.81 7.14 11.89
CA PRO A 48 18.47 7.41 13.18
C PRO A 48 19.51 8.55 13.14
N SER A 49 20.24 8.71 12.03
CA SER A 49 21.23 9.78 11.84
C SER A 49 20.58 11.17 11.91
N GLY A 50 19.53 11.40 11.13
CA GLY A 50 18.79 12.67 11.14
C GLY A 50 18.10 12.96 12.48
N ALA A 51 17.66 11.91 13.19
CA ALA A 51 17.15 12.06 14.55
C ALA A 51 18.23 12.55 15.54
N LEU A 52 19.47 12.06 15.42
CA LEU A 52 20.59 12.53 16.24
C LEU A 52 21.00 13.96 15.92
N ASP A 53 20.96 14.34 14.64
CA ASP A 53 21.22 15.72 14.20
C ASP A 53 20.18 16.68 14.80
N LEU A 54 18.90 16.29 14.78
CA LEU A 54 17.83 17.03 15.43
C LEU A 54 18.09 17.21 16.93
N ILE A 55 18.37 16.12 17.64
CA ILE A 55 18.61 16.16 19.09
C ILE A 55 19.77 17.10 19.40
N SER A 56 20.87 16.98 18.64
CA SER A 56 22.05 17.82 18.79
C SER A 56 21.78 19.30 18.50
N ALA A 57 20.94 19.60 17.51
CA ALA A 57 20.52 20.97 17.22
C ALA A 57 19.63 21.54 18.33
N GLN A 58 18.62 20.78 18.77
CA GLN A 58 17.69 21.25 19.80
C GLN A 58 18.36 21.45 21.15
N LEU A 59 19.35 20.64 21.53
CA LEU A 59 20.15 20.83 22.74
C LEU A 59 20.95 22.15 22.76
N LYS A 60 21.23 22.75 21.59
CA LYS A 60 21.88 24.07 21.52
C LYS A 60 20.90 25.22 21.75
N GLU A 61 19.61 25.01 21.47
CA GLU A 61 18.57 26.04 21.47
C GLU A 61 17.72 26.00 22.73
N SER A 62 17.41 24.81 23.24
CA SER A 62 16.45 24.62 24.33
C SER A 62 16.70 23.32 25.10
N LYS A 63 16.07 23.21 26.27
CA LYS A 63 16.05 21.96 27.04
C LYS A 63 15.16 20.94 26.32
N ILE A 64 15.61 19.70 26.21
CA ILE A 64 14.75 18.57 25.86
C ILE A 64 14.26 17.93 27.16
N LEU A 65 12.94 17.87 27.34
CA LEU A 65 12.32 17.22 28.49
C LEU A 65 12.41 15.69 28.32
N ALA A 66 11.89 15.17 27.21
CA ALA A 66 11.91 13.74 26.92
C ALA A 66 12.01 13.47 25.42
N VAL A 67 12.46 12.27 25.07
CA VAL A 67 12.43 11.72 23.71
C VAL A 67 11.51 10.50 23.70
N GLY A 68 10.43 10.58 22.92
CA GLY A 68 9.55 9.46 22.61
C GLY A 68 10.00 8.74 21.34
N LEU A 69 10.24 7.43 21.40
CA LEU A 69 10.56 6.59 20.24
C LEU A 69 9.37 5.68 19.92
N TYR A 70 8.79 5.84 18.73
CA TYR A 70 7.77 4.93 18.22
C TYR A 70 8.42 3.64 17.72
N CYS A 71 7.92 2.51 18.21
CA CYS A 71 8.43 1.18 17.89
C CYS A 71 7.33 0.26 17.37
N ASP A 72 7.50 -0.16 16.13
CA ASP A 72 6.73 -1.23 15.51
C ASP A 72 7.63 -2.47 15.33
N TYR A 73 7.16 -3.40 14.50
CA TYR A 73 7.87 -4.67 14.29
C TYR A 73 9.16 -4.50 13.50
N GLU A 74 9.25 -3.49 12.63
CA GLU A 74 10.35 -3.36 11.67
C GLU A 74 11.55 -2.56 12.20
N ASN A 75 11.37 -1.76 13.26
CA ASN A 75 12.40 -0.85 13.74
C ASN A 75 12.95 -1.15 15.15
N THR A 76 12.73 -2.36 15.66
CA THR A 76 13.08 -2.73 17.03
C THR A 76 14.57 -2.53 17.34
N VAL A 77 15.45 -2.86 16.40
CA VAL A 77 16.89 -2.77 16.61
C VAL A 77 17.35 -1.30 16.61
N GLU A 78 16.81 -0.49 15.72
CA GLU A 78 17.09 0.94 15.60
C GLU A 78 16.62 1.70 16.84
N VAL A 79 15.41 1.38 17.32
CA VAL A 79 14.87 1.96 18.55
C VAL A 79 15.72 1.57 19.75
N PHE A 80 16.14 0.30 19.84
CA PHE A 80 17.03 -0.16 20.92
C PHE A 80 18.36 0.63 20.95
N GLU A 81 19.06 0.67 19.81
CA GLU A 81 20.36 1.33 19.69
C GLU A 81 20.26 2.84 19.93
N LEU A 82 19.25 3.49 19.34
CA LEU A 82 19.05 4.93 19.51
C LEU A 82 18.67 5.28 20.94
N SER A 83 17.79 4.49 21.58
CA SER A 83 17.44 4.66 23.00
C SER A 83 18.69 4.57 23.88
N ALA A 84 19.50 3.53 23.69
CA ALA A 84 20.70 3.29 24.48
C ALA A 84 21.70 4.44 24.30
N HIS A 85 21.89 4.89 23.06
CA HIS A 85 22.75 6.03 22.75
C HIS A 85 22.28 7.31 23.43
N ILE A 86 20.99 7.67 23.28
CA ILE A 86 20.44 8.91 23.86
C ILE A 86 20.55 8.91 25.38
N SER A 87 20.16 7.80 26.02
CA SER A 87 20.20 7.65 27.47
C SER A 87 21.63 7.74 28.01
N ARG A 88 22.62 7.15 27.32
CA ARG A 88 24.03 7.17 27.76
C ARG A 88 24.69 8.53 27.53
N GLN A 89 24.52 9.10 26.34
CA GLN A 89 25.24 10.30 25.91
C GLN A 89 24.60 11.60 26.40
N TYR A 90 23.28 11.73 26.25
CA TYR A 90 22.59 12.99 26.52
C TYR A 90 21.88 13.01 27.88
N LYS A 91 21.72 11.86 28.55
CA LYS A 91 21.02 11.72 29.83
C LYS A 91 19.58 12.27 29.80
N ILE A 92 18.96 12.24 28.63
CA ILE A 92 17.55 12.64 28.43
C ILE A 92 16.67 11.42 28.71
N PRO A 93 15.54 11.57 29.44
CA PRO A 93 14.53 10.52 29.56
C PRO A 93 14.04 10.04 28.19
N VAL A 94 14.30 8.77 27.89
CA VAL A 94 13.78 8.10 26.68
C VAL A 94 12.54 7.31 27.04
N ILE A 95 11.46 7.52 26.30
CA ILE A 95 10.18 6.83 26.48
C ILE A 95 9.91 6.05 25.19
N LEU A 96 9.67 4.74 25.29
CA LEU A 96 9.30 3.94 24.14
C LEU A 96 7.78 3.90 24.00
N GLY A 97 7.25 3.78 22.79
CA GLY A 97 5.83 3.59 22.52
C GLY A 97 5.60 2.80 21.24
N GLY A 98 4.35 2.55 20.87
CA GLY A 98 4.00 1.79 19.68
C GLY A 98 3.62 0.33 19.98
N PRO A 99 3.14 -0.43 18.98
CA PRO A 99 2.54 -1.75 19.18
C PRO A 99 3.52 -2.78 19.73
N GLN A 100 4.81 -2.68 19.37
CA GLN A 100 5.80 -3.72 19.66
C GLN A 100 6.24 -3.75 21.13
N VAL A 101 6.12 -2.62 21.84
CA VAL A 101 6.63 -2.49 23.22
C VAL A 101 5.99 -3.45 24.21
N SER A 102 4.80 -3.96 23.89
CA SER A 102 4.08 -4.92 24.71
C SER A 102 4.75 -6.30 24.80
N GLY A 103 5.67 -6.59 23.86
CA GLY A 103 6.45 -7.83 23.76
C GLY A 103 7.88 -7.75 24.27
N PHE A 104 8.36 -6.58 24.71
CA PHE A 104 9.74 -6.44 25.19
C PHE A 104 9.97 -7.15 26.53
N ASP A 105 11.12 -7.79 26.64
CA ASP A 105 11.56 -8.48 27.84
C ASP A 105 12.35 -7.55 28.79
N ALA A 106 12.73 -8.08 29.95
CA ALA A 106 13.53 -7.35 30.93
C ALA A 106 14.87 -6.86 30.34
N LYS A 107 15.49 -7.68 29.48
CA LYS A 107 16.78 -7.38 28.88
C LYS A 107 16.69 -6.16 27.97
N TYR A 108 15.73 -6.14 27.05
CA TYR A 108 15.51 -5.04 26.13
C TYR A 108 15.26 -3.73 26.89
N ILE A 109 14.35 -3.74 27.86
CA ILE A 109 14.01 -2.54 28.64
C ILE A 109 15.22 -2.03 29.44
N CYS A 110 15.99 -2.92 30.07
CA CYS A 110 17.20 -2.55 30.81
C CYS A 110 18.32 -2.01 29.90
N GLU A 111 18.66 -2.74 28.84
CA GLU A 111 19.84 -2.46 28.02
C GLU A 111 19.64 -1.27 27.05
N SER A 112 18.39 -1.02 26.63
CA SER A 112 18.01 0.19 25.88
C SER A 112 18.13 1.47 26.70
N GLY A 113 18.24 1.36 28.03
CA GLY A 113 18.35 2.51 28.93
C GLY A 113 17.13 3.44 28.91
N CYS A 114 15.98 2.98 28.40
CA CYS A 114 14.76 3.75 28.44
C CYS A 114 14.25 3.94 29.88
N LEU A 115 13.54 5.04 30.14
CA LEU A 115 12.88 5.30 31.42
C LEU A 115 11.68 4.36 31.61
N ALA A 116 10.83 4.29 30.59
CA ALA A 116 9.63 3.48 30.54
C ALA A 116 9.19 3.27 29.09
N ALA A 117 8.41 2.22 28.84
CA ALA A 117 7.69 2.00 27.60
C ALA A 117 6.18 2.13 27.84
N VAL A 118 5.49 2.95 27.05
CA VAL A 118 4.04 3.16 27.08
C VAL A 118 3.37 2.17 26.15
N TYR A 119 2.55 1.27 26.68
CA TYR A 119 1.82 0.27 25.90
C TYR A 119 0.32 0.57 25.85
N GLY A 120 -0.28 0.32 24.69
CA GLY A 120 -1.68 0.69 24.41
C GLY A 120 -1.79 2.09 23.82
N GLU A 121 -2.81 2.85 24.20
CA GLU A 121 -3.00 4.23 23.72
C GLU A 121 -2.12 5.20 24.51
N GLY A 122 -1.33 5.99 23.77
CA GLY A 122 -0.26 6.77 24.36
C GLY A 122 -0.68 8.12 24.91
N GLU A 123 -1.80 8.71 24.46
CA GLU A 123 -2.15 10.12 24.73
C GLU A 123 -2.23 10.40 26.24
N LEU A 124 -3.07 9.64 26.96
CA LEU A 124 -3.30 9.85 28.39
C LEU A 124 -2.09 9.38 29.23
N THR A 125 -1.50 8.25 28.87
CA THR A 125 -0.41 7.63 29.63
C THR A 125 0.89 8.42 29.50
N LEU A 126 1.26 8.85 28.29
CA LEU A 126 2.45 9.68 28.07
C LEU A 126 2.31 11.03 28.79
N HIS A 127 1.13 11.65 28.69
CA HIS A 127 0.85 12.88 29.42
C HIS A 127 0.96 12.67 30.95
N GLY A 128 0.34 11.63 31.49
CA GLY A 128 0.45 11.30 32.93
C GLY A 128 1.89 11.04 33.38
N LEU A 129 2.71 10.41 32.53
CA LEU A 129 4.11 10.19 32.80
C LEU A 129 4.89 11.51 32.88
N LEU A 130 4.66 12.43 31.94
CA LEU A 130 5.29 13.75 31.92
C LEU A 130 4.85 14.61 33.11
N GLU A 131 3.57 14.55 33.51
CA GLU A 131 3.03 15.24 34.69
C GLU A 131 3.72 14.74 35.98
N CYS A 132 3.88 13.43 36.15
CA CYS A 132 4.60 12.88 37.29
C CYS A 132 6.07 13.30 37.32
N LEU A 133 6.74 13.36 36.16
CA LEU A 133 8.15 13.70 36.05
C LEU A 133 8.45 15.17 36.30
N TYR A 134 7.58 16.08 35.85
CA TYR A 134 7.88 17.52 35.84
C TYR A 134 6.96 18.38 36.70
N ASN A 135 5.77 17.90 37.06
CA ASN A 135 4.78 18.65 37.84
C ASN A 135 4.50 18.04 39.23
N GLY A 136 5.12 16.91 39.56
CA GLY A 136 4.99 16.29 40.88
C GLY A 136 3.58 15.76 41.16
N THR A 137 2.83 15.37 40.13
CA THR A 137 1.46 14.84 40.27
C THR A 137 1.40 13.43 40.87
N GLY A 138 2.55 12.77 41.08
CA GLY A 138 2.62 11.47 41.72
C GLY A 138 3.90 10.70 41.38
N ASP A 139 3.93 9.43 41.79
CA ASP A 139 4.99 8.49 41.44
C ASP A 139 4.70 7.87 40.06
N TRP A 140 5.53 8.18 39.07
CA TRP A 140 5.36 7.67 37.72
C TRP A 140 5.41 6.15 37.64
N LYS A 141 6.11 5.47 38.57
CA LYS A 141 6.20 4.00 38.62
C LYS A 141 4.86 3.33 38.89
N LYS A 142 3.85 4.07 39.38
CA LYS A 142 2.49 3.57 39.66
C LYS A 142 1.49 3.84 38.54
N LEU A 143 1.92 4.49 37.45
CA LEU A 143 1.03 4.85 36.37
C LEU A 143 0.56 3.59 35.62
N ALA A 144 -0.72 3.51 35.27
CA ALA A 144 -1.21 2.46 34.38
C ALA A 144 -0.66 2.65 32.96
N GLY A 145 -0.50 1.56 32.20
CA GLY A 145 -0.09 1.60 30.79
C GLY A 145 1.41 1.70 30.55
N ILE A 146 2.25 1.49 31.56
CA ILE A 146 3.71 1.50 31.41
C ILE A 146 4.36 0.14 31.72
N ILE A 147 5.49 -0.07 31.06
CA ILE A 147 6.46 -1.14 31.32
C ILE A 147 7.79 -0.47 31.67
N TYR A 148 8.48 -0.94 32.71
CA TYR A 148 9.79 -0.39 33.09
C TYR A 148 10.67 -1.42 33.80
N ALA A 149 11.96 -1.12 33.93
CA ALA A 149 12.90 -1.92 34.71
C ALA A 149 12.81 -1.58 36.20
N GLY A 150 12.52 -2.58 37.03
CA GLY A 150 12.55 -2.46 38.47
C GLY A 150 13.98 -2.35 39.02
N GLU A 151 14.10 -2.12 40.33
CA GLU A 151 15.39 -1.89 41.00
C GLU A 151 16.36 -3.08 40.89
N THR A 152 15.84 -4.31 40.75
CA THR A 152 16.65 -5.53 40.56
C THR A 152 16.81 -5.91 39.09
N GLY A 153 16.41 -5.05 38.16
CA GLY A 153 16.42 -5.31 36.70
C GLY A 153 15.26 -6.18 36.20
N GLN A 154 14.29 -6.50 37.06
CA GLN A 154 13.10 -7.25 36.69
C GLN A 154 12.13 -6.40 35.87
N LEU A 155 11.45 -7.00 34.90
CA LEU A 155 10.42 -6.33 34.12
C LEU A 155 9.19 -6.07 35.01
N VAL A 156 8.81 -4.81 35.15
CA VAL A 156 7.55 -4.42 35.80
C VAL A 156 6.59 -3.94 34.72
N LYS A 157 5.42 -4.55 34.66
CA LYS A 157 4.32 -4.18 33.77
C LYS A 157 3.11 -3.85 34.62
N ASN A 158 2.69 -2.58 34.59
CA ASN A 158 1.53 -2.12 35.34
C ASN A 158 0.22 -2.58 34.66
N GLU A 159 -0.92 -2.24 35.25
CA GLU A 159 -2.23 -2.51 34.64
C GLU A 159 -2.43 -1.71 33.34
N ALA A 160 -3.39 -2.13 32.51
CA ALA A 160 -3.67 -1.47 31.23
C ALA A 160 -4.01 0.02 31.44
N GLY A 161 -3.41 0.88 30.61
CA GLY A 161 -3.67 2.32 30.63
C GLY A 161 -5.12 2.68 30.26
N PRO A 162 -5.55 3.90 30.60
CA PRO A 162 -6.89 4.38 30.26
C PRO A 162 -7.07 4.49 28.74
N ILE A 163 -8.30 4.25 28.29
CA ILE A 163 -8.71 4.38 26.89
C ILE A 163 -9.56 5.63 26.70
N ILE A 164 -9.43 6.27 25.54
CA ILE A 164 -10.24 7.44 25.17
C ILE A 164 -11.53 6.95 24.52
N GLU A 165 -12.67 7.10 25.20
CA GLU A 165 -13.96 6.58 24.71
C GLU A 165 -14.49 7.36 23.51
N ASN A 166 -14.51 8.70 23.59
CA ASN A 166 -14.94 9.56 22.50
C ASN A 166 -13.72 10.06 21.70
N LEU A 167 -13.56 9.57 20.47
CA LEU A 167 -12.44 9.97 19.61
C LEU A 167 -12.58 11.41 19.06
N ASP A 168 -13.75 12.02 19.14
CA ASP A 168 -13.94 13.42 18.72
C ASP A 168 -13.31 14.42 19.70
N ASP A 169 -13.06 14.00 20.95
CA ASP A 169 -12.38 14.79 21.98
C ASP A 169 -10.88 14.96 21.69
N LEU A 170 -10.32 14.13 20.79
CA LEU A 170 -8.95 14.26 20.37
C LEU A 170 -8.76 15.50 19.47
N PRO A 171 -7.67 16.27 19.67
CA PRO A 171 -7.29 17.30 18.72
C PRO A 171 -6.89 16.68 17.37
N LEU A 172 -6.85 17.51 16.34
CA LEU A 172 -6.32 17.10 15.04
C LEU A 172 -4.81 16.80 15.15
N PRO A 173 -4.25 15.94 14.28
CA PRO A 173 -2.81 15.70 14.25
C PRO A 173 -2.04 17.00 14.00
N ALA A 174 -0.95 17.18 14.73
CA ALA A 174 -0.15 18.41 14.65
C ALA A 174 0.87 18.36 13.49
N PHE A 175 0.38 18.40 12.24
CA PHE A 175 1.25 18.40 11.05
C PHE A 175 2.23 19.58 11.03
N HIS A 176 1.88 20.73 11.62
CA HIS A 176 2.78 21.88 11.77
C HIS A 176 3.96 21.63 12.72
N ARG A 177 3.92 20.56 13.52
CA ARG A 177 5.02 20.14 14.41
C ARG A 177 5.95 19.11 13.76
N TRP A 178 5.64 18.64 12.55
CA TRP A 178 6.51 17.75 11.80
C TRP A 178 7.63 18.53 11.14
N ILE A 179 8.82 18.47 11.73
CA ILE A 179 9.94 19.36 11.39
C ILE A 179 10.60 19.05 10.04
N ASN A 180 10.57 17.78 9.63
CA ASN A 180 11.10 17.30 8.36
C ASN A 180 9.98 16.83 7.43
N LYS A 181 8.80 17.48 7.54
CA LYS A 181 7.62 17.18 6.73
C LYS A 181 7.95 17.33 5.24
N PRO A 182 7.86 16.26 4.44
CA PRO A 182 8.03 16.38 3.00
C PRO A 182 6.81 17.10 2.40
N GLU A 183 6.94 17.59 1.17
CA GLU A 183 5.76 17.83 0.35
C GLU A 183 5.15 16.46 0.00
N PHE A 184 3.86 16.26 0.28
CA PHE A 184 3.19 14.98 0.06
C PHE A 184 1.91 15.14 -0.76
N LYS A 185 1.64 14.11 -1.57
CA LYS A 185 0.39 13.96 -2.32
C LYS A 185 -0.60 13.02 -1.66
N SER A 186 -0.13 12.26 -0.66
CA SER A 186 -0.90 11.28 0.11
C SER A 186 -0.78 11.54 1.61
N VAL A 187 -1.86 11.30 2.36
CA VAL A 187 -1.87 11.41 3.82
C VAL A 187 -2.67 10.29 4.46
N TYR A 188 -2.25 9.82 5.64
CA TYR A 188 -3.02 8.87 6.43
C TYR A 188 -4.03 9.56 7.35
N ILE A 189 -5.28 9.07 7.33
CA ILE A 189 -6.35 9.54 8.21
C ILE A 189 -6.97 8.37 8.93
N GLN A 190 -6.96 8.45 10.25
CA GLN A 190 -7.65 7.49 11.10
C GLN A 190 -9.07 7.99 11.42
N THR A 191 -10.09 7.22 11.07
CA THR A 191 -11.50 7.48 11.40
C THR A 191 -11.98 6.68 12.60
N GLY A 192 -11.28 5.60 12.98
CA GLY A 192 -11.63 4.74 14.10
C GLY A 192 -10.45 4.07 14.79
N ARG A 193 -10.69 3.49 15.97
CA ARG A 193 -9.76 2.65 16.73
C ARG A 193 -10.38 1.29 17.03
N GLY A 194 -9.64 0.23 16.74
CA GLY A 194 -9.99 -1.16 17.06
C GLY A 194 -10.72 -1.88 15.94
N CYS A 195 -10.73 -3.22 16.05
CA CYS A 195 -11.31 -4.13 15.07
C CYS A 195 -12.28 -5.11 15.77
N PRO A 196 -13.48 -5.39 15.21
CA PRO A 196 -14.43 -6.32 15.82
C PRO A 196 -14.07 -7.81 15.58
N PHE A 197 -13.01 -8.07 14.80
CA PHE A 197 -12.51 -9.40 14.50
C PHE A 197 -11.38 -9.78 15.46
N SER A 198 -11.13 -11.08 15.62
CA SER A 198 -10.20 -11.63 16.60
C SER A 198 -9.25 -12.63 15.92
N CYS A 199 -8.64 -12.23 14.80
CA CYS A 199 -7.76 -13.11 14.04
C CYS A 199 -6.51 -13.45 14.87
N ALA A 200 -6.11 -14.73 14.87
CA ALA A 200 -5.09 -15.27 15.78
C ALA A 200 -3.68 -14.67 15.60
N PHE A 201 -3.38 -14.13 14.42
CA PHE A 201 -2.11 -13.52 14.03
C PHE A 201 -2.07 -12.00 14.17
N CYS A 202 -3.22 -11.34 14.29
CA CYS A 202 -3.34 -9.90 14.13
C CYS A 202 -3.17 -9.15 15.46
N HIS A 203 -2.38 -8.08 15.47
CA HIS A 203 -2.21 -7.22 16.64
C HIS A 203 -3.54 -6.71 17.19
N GLU A 204 -4.35 -6.05 16.35
CA GLU A 204 -5.64 -5.47 16.76
C GLU A 204 -6.65 -6.54 17.21
N GLY A 205 -6.65 -7.70 16.55
CA GLY A 205 -7.47 -8.84 16.95
C GLY A 205 -7.14 -9.38 18.34
N SER A 206 -5.89 -9.23 18.78
CA SER A 206 -5.43 -9.65 20.10
C SER A 206 -5.88 -8.72 21.23
N LEU A 207 -6.12 -7.44 20.93
CA LEU A 207 -6.49 -6.42 21.92
C LEU A 207 -7.93 -6.56 22.39
N LYS A 208 -8.81 -7.17 21.58
CA LYS A 208 -10.25 -7.39 21.86
C LYS A 208 -10.97 -6.12 22.34
N ARG A 209 -10.56 -4.96 21.82
CA ARG A 209 -11.10 -3.65 22.21
C ARG A 209 -12.44 -3.39 21.53
N LYS A 210 -13.26 -2.55 22.17
CA LYS A 210 -14.45 -1.99 21.52
C LYS A 210 -13.99 -1.07 20.39
N VAL A 211 -14.65 -1.19 19.24
CA VAL A 211 -14.49 -0.26 18.13
C VAL A 211 -15.04 1.09 18.55
N ARG A 212 -14.23 2.14 18.43
CA ARG A 212 -14.61 3.54 18.65
C ARG A 212 -14.37 4.30 17.36
N LEU A 213 -15.30 5.19 17.00
CA LEU A 213 -15.31 5.87 15.71
C LEU A 213 -15.44 7.38 15.94
N LYS A 214 -14.77 8.18 15.12
CA LYS A 214 -15.00 9.62 15.02
C LYS A 214 -16.32 9.88 14.28
N SER A 215 -16.99 10.99 14.60
CA SER A 215 -18.09 11.48 13.76
C SER A 215 -17.60 11.74 12.33
N ILE A 216 -18.49 11.56 11.34
CA ILE A 216 -18.14 11.87 9.95
C ILE A 216 -17.83 13.36 9.79
N ASP A 217 -18.52 14.24 10.51
CA ASP A 217 -18.21 15.67 10.55
C ASP A 217 -16.77 15.95 11.00
N LYS A 218 -16.28 15.29 12.06
CA LYS A 218 -14.88 15.41 12.49
C LYS A 218 -13.91 14.93 11.41
N VAL A 219 -14.21 13.83 10.72
CA VAL A 219 -13.38 13.29 9.63
C VAL A 219 -13.34 14.25 8.43
N VAL A 220 -14.50 14.74 7.97
CA VAL A 220 -14.62 15.66 6.84
C VAL A 220 -13.93 16.99 7.15
N SER A 221 -14.15 17.54 8.35
CA SER A 221 -13.48 18.79 8.79
C SER A 221 -11.96 18.64 8.84
N HIS A 222 -11.45 17.48 9.27
CA HIS A 222 -10.02 17.18 9.22
C HIS A 222 -9.48 17.18 7.77
N ILE A 223 -10.18 16.50 6.86
CA ILE A 223 -9.80 16.48 5.43
C ILE A 223 -9.81 17.90 4.83
N GLU A 224 -10.83 18.70 5.12
CA GLU A 224 -10.90 20.09 4.65
C GLU A 224 -9.72 20.93 5.17
N SER A 225 -9.34 20.76 6.44
CA SER A 225 -8.18 21.47 7.01
C SER A 225 -6.87 21.09 6.30
N LEU A 226 -6.68 19.81 5.97
CA LEU A 226 -5.51 19.33 5.23
C LEU A 226 -5.50 19.85 3.79
N PHE A 227 -6.65 19.87 3.10
CA PHE A 227 -6.72 20.46 1.77
C PHE A 227 -6.40 21.96 1.76
N ALA A 228 -6.72 22.68 2.83
CA ALA A 228 -6.38 24.10 2.97
C ALA A 228 -4.88 24.32 3.18
N SER A 229 -4.21 23.45 3.95
CA SER A 229 -2.76 23.59 4.24
C SER A 229 -1.85 22.92 3.23
N GLU A 230 -2.33 21.92 2.48
CA GLU A 230 -1.53 21.09 1.57
C GLU A 230 -2.12 21.11 0.13
N PRO A 231 -1.71 22.05 -0.74
CA PRO A 231 -2.25 22.17 -2.10
C PRO A 231 -1.94 21.00 -3.04
N ALA A 232 -0.92 20.19 -2.74
CA ALA A 232 -0.54 19.02 -3.54
C ALA A 232 -1.30 17.73 -3.16
N LEU A 233 -1.94 17.69 -1.99
CA LEU A 233 -2.65 16.52 -1.46
C LEU A 233 -3.83 16.09 -2.35
N ASN A 234 -3.80 14.90 -2.93
CA ASN A 234 -4.90 14.39 -3.75
C ASN A 234 -5.19 12.90 -3.52
N TYR A 235 -4.60 12.33 -2.47
CA TYR A 235 -4.78 10.94 -2.08
C TYR A 235 -4.97 10.84 -0.56
N ILE A 236 -6.04 10.20 -0.11
CA ILE A 236 -6.29 9.95 1.32
C ILE A 236 -6.20 8.46 1.59
N ALA A 237 -5.35 8.04 2.52
CA ALA A 237 -5.28 6.66 3.00
C ALA A 237 -5.99 6.54 4.34
N PHE A 238 -7.16 5.91 4.37
CA PHE A 238 -7.82 5.61 5.64
C PHE A 238 -7.07 4.49 6.37
N ALA A 239 -6.51 4.81 7.53
CA ALA A 239 -5.68 3.93 8.35
C ALA A 239 -6.49 3.01 9.29
N ASP A 240 -7.79 2.85 9.04
CA ASP A 240 -8.65 2.02 9.86
C ASP A 240 -8.45 0.54 9.53
N ASP A 241 -8.26 -0.32 10.54
CA ASP A 241 -8.08 -1.77 10.34
C ASP A 241 -9.25 -2.43 9.59
N THR A 242 -10.44 -1.85 9.71
CA THR A 242 -11.58 -2.17 8.86
C THR A 242 -12.49 -0.94 8.82
N LEU A 243 -12.48 -0.21 7.71
CA LEU A 243 -13.32 0.99 7.55
C LEU A 243 -14.82 0.62 7.51
N ILE A 244 -15.15 -0.53 6.92
CA ILE A 244 -16.52 -0.97 6.65
C ILE A 244 -17.14 -1.60 7.91
N MET A 245 -17.52 -0.76 8.87
CA MET A 245 -18.16 -1.17 10.12
C MET A 245 -19.69 -1.35 9.98
N SER A 246 -20.34 -0.37 9.35
CA SER A 246 -21.77 -0.42 9.02
C SER A 246 -22.01 0.23 7.67
N ARG A 247 -23.12 -0.14 7.04
CA ARG A 247 -23.51 0.41 5.73
C ARG A 247 -23.79 1.91 5.86
N GLU A 248 -24.55 2.29 6.88
CA GLU A 248 -25.03 3.66 7.09
C GLU A 248 -23.88 4.64 7.25
N ARG A 249 -22.87 4.27 8.05
CA ARG A 249 -21.68 5.10 8.27
C ARG A 249 -20.85 5.25 7.00
N VAL A 250 -20.64 4.16 6.26
CA VAL A 250 -19.85 4.23 5.02
C VAL A 250 -20.57 5.08 3.98
N SER A 251 -21.90 5.00 3.90
CA SER A 251 -22.69 5.88 3.03
C SER A 251 -22.60 7.36 3.46
N GLU A 252 -22.64 7.64 4.77
CA GLU A 252 -22.44 8.99 5.30
C GLU A 252 -21.03 9.53 4.97
N LEU A 253 -19.99 8.71 5.13
CA LEU A 253 -18.63 9.05 4.69
C LEU A 253 -18.57 9.32 3.20
N CYS A 254 -19.15 8.45 2.36
CA CYS A 254 -19.16 8.60 0.91
C CYS A 254 -19.87 9.88 0.47
N ALA A 255 -20.97 10.25 1.14
CA ALA A 255 -21.66 11.52 0.90
C ALA A 255 -20.76 12.71 1.22
N GLY A 256 -20.12 12.72 2.41
CA GLY A 256 -19.17 13.77 2.79
C GLY A 256 -18.00 13.90 1.82
N LEU A 257 -17.37 12.79 1.43
CA LEU A 257 -16.26 12.77 0.46
C LEU A 257 -16.72 13.24 -0.92
N SER A 258 -17.94 12.90 -1.35
CA SER A 258 -18.49 13.34 -2.64
C SER A 258 -18.68 14.87 -2.68
N GLU A 259 -19.12 15.49 -1.58
CA GLU A 259 -19.22 16.96 -1.50
C GLU A 259 -17.84 17.62 -1.56
N LEU A 260 -16.82 17.04 -0.93
CA LEU A 260 -15.44 17.52 -1.05
C LEU A 260 -14.92 17.40 -2.48
N ARG A 261 -15.25 16.29 -3.18
CA ARG A 261 -14.81 16.05 -4.56
C ARG A 261 -15.39 17.02 -5.58
N LYS A 262 -16.51 17.70 -5.28
CA LYS A 262 -17.02 18.81 -6.10
C LYS A 262 -16.08 20.02 -6.08
N LYS A 263 -15.28 20.19 -5.02
CA LYS A 263 -14.36 21.32 -4.82
C LYS A 263 -12.93 20.99 -5.28
N ARG A 264 -12.50 19.74 -5.14
CA ARG A 264 -11.12 19.29 -5.42
C ARG A 264 -11.13 17.86 -5.91
N ASP A 265 -10.37 17.57 -6.96
CA ASP A 265 -10.19 16.19 -7.41
C ASP A 265 -9.19 15.46 -6.50
N PHE A 266 -9.65 14.36 -5.89
CA PHE A 266 -8.84 13.47 -5.07
C PHE A 266 -9.46 12.07 -5.07
N VAL A 267 -8.64 11.10 -4.66
CA VAL A 267 -9.01 9.70 -4.52
C VAL A 267 -8.63 9.18 -3.13
N TRP A 268 -9.09 7.99 -2.79
CA TRP A 268 -8.79 7.42 -1.49
C TRP A 268 -8.65 5.90 -1.47
N PHE A 269 -8.01 5.45 -0.40
CA PHE A 269 -7.75 4.06 -0.05
C PHE A 269 -8.34 3.70 1.31
N CYS A 270 -8.72 2.44 1.48
CA CYS A 270 -9.10 1.91 2.78
C CYS A 270 -8.81 0.41 2.90
N GLU A 271 -8.87 -0.09 4.12
CA GLU A 271 -8.89 -1.52 4.41
C GLU A 271 -10.29 -2.02 4.76
N GLY A 272 -10.59 -3.25 4.33
CA GLY A 272 -11.88 -3.90 4.50
C GLY A 272 -11.74 -5.38 4.87
N HIS A 273 -12.73 -5.88 5.60
CA HIS A 273 -12.83 -7.30 5.92
C HIS A 273 -13.78 -7.99 4.93
N MET A 274 -13.39 -9.13 4.36
CA MET A 274 -14.19 -9.92 3.40
C MET A 274 -15.63 -10.14 3.87
N ARG A 275 -15.80 -10.58 5.12
CA ARG A 275 -17.13 -10.76 5.73
C ARG A 275 -18.01 -9.49 5.76
N GLN A 276 -17.44 -8.29 5.88
CA GLN A 276 -18.23 -7.05 5.81
C GLN A 276 -18.63 -6.73 4.38
N LEU A 277 -17.76 -7.00 3.40
CA LEU A 277 -18.04 -6.79 1.99
C LEU A 277 -19.16 -7.72 1.47
N ILE A 278 -19.14 -8.99 1.87
CA ILE A 278 -20.24 -9.92 1.58
C ILE A 278 -21.55 -9.48 2.23
N LYS A 279 -21.49 -8.94 3.44
CA LYS A 279 -22.69 -8.46 4.14
C LYS A 279 -23.32 -7.25 3.45
N TYR A 280 -22.51 -6.41 2.80
CA TYR A 280 -22.95 -5.16 2.18
C TYR A 280 -22.41 -5.00 0.74
N PRO A 281 -22.79 -5.88 -0.21
CA PRO A 281 -22.13 -5.93 -1.53
C PRO A 281 -22.25 -4.63 -2.34
N GLY A 282 -23.38 -3.93 -2.22
CA GLY A 282 -23.60 -2.65 -2.91
C GLY A 282 -22.79 -1.47 -2.37
N ILE A 283 -22.01 -1.64 -1.29
CA ILE A 283 -21.20 -0.56 -0.72
C ILE A 283 -20.01 -0.22 -1.62
N LEU A 284 -19.45 -1.20 -2.34
CA LEU A 284 -18.31 -0.97 -3.23
C LEU A 284 -18.65 0.02 -4.35
N ALA A 285 -19.83 -0.10 -4.96
CA ALA A 285 -20.31 0.82 -5.99
C ALA A 285 -20.44 2.27 -5.48
N GLU A 286 -20.85 2.43 -4.22
CA GLU A 286 -20.95 3.73 -3.57
C GLU A 286 -19.57 4.32 -3.28
N MET A 287 -18.67 3.51 -2.73
CA MET A 287 -17.29 3.88 -2.42
C MET A 287 -16.51 4.29 -3.69
N THR A 288 -16.62 3.50 -4.77
CA THR A 288 -16.00 3.80 -6.07
C THR A 288 -16.49 5.14 -6.62
N ARG A 289 -17.81 5.39 -6.61
CA ARG A 289 -18.37 6.69 -7.05
C ARG A 289 -17.89 7.86 -6.19
N ALA A 290 -17.69 7.63 -4.90
CA ALA A 290 -17.13 8.60 -3.96
C ALA A 290 -15.60 8.76 -4.07
N GLY A 291 -14.93 8.10 -5.02
CA GLY A 291 -13.50 8.29 -5.31
C GLY A 291 -12.58 7.23 -4.70
N MET A 292 -13.11 6.11 -4.21
CA MET A 292 -12.27 4.98 -3.81
C MET A 292 -11.59 4.40 -5.05
N ILE A 293 -10.26 4.37 -5.02
CA ILE A 293 -9.46 3.82 -6.13
C ILE A 293 -8.84 2.48 -5.75
N LYS A 294 -8.54 2.30 -4.47
CA LYS A 294 -7.81 1.14 -3.97
C LYS A 294 -8.41 0.65 -2.66
N MET A 295 -8.52 -0.66 -2.50
CA MET A 295 -8.94 -1.28 -1.24
C MET A 295 -8.04 -2.47 -0.91
N GLN A 296 -7.61 -2.58 0.35
CA GLN A 296 -6.95 -3.77 0.86
C GLN A 296 -7.94 -4.68 1.58
N VAL A 297 -7.81 -6.00 1.36
CA VAL A 297 -8.64 -7.04 1.96
C VAL A 297 -7.78 -8.23 2.40
N GLY A 298 -8.10 -8.81 3.55
CA GLY A 298 -7.39 -10.00 4.05
C GLY A 298 -7.87 -11.28 3.35
N ILE A 299 -7.02 -11.87 2.49
CA ILE A 299 -7.24 -13.19 1.85
C ILE A 299 -6.61 -14.28 2.72
N GLU A 300 -5.36 -14.08 3.11
CA GLU A 300 -4.48 -14.91 3.94
C GLU A 300 -4.14 -16.30 3.40
N SER A 301 -5.13 -17.08 2.94
CA SER A 301 -4.92 -18.43 2.42
C SER A 301 -6.02 -18.89 1.46
N GLY A 302 -5.66 -19.75 0.51
CA GLY A 302 -6.58 -20.54 -0.31
C GLY A 302 -7.06 -21.82 0.38
N SER A 303 -6.56 -22.14 1.58
CA SER A 303 -6.96 -23.30 2.37
C SER A 303 -7.99 -22.92 3.42
N GLN A 304 -9.20 -23.50 3.35
CA GLN A 304 -10.25 -23.22 4.34
C GLN A 304 -9.82 -23.61 5.76
N MET A 305 -9.07 -24.70 5.90
CA MET A 305 -8.53 -25.13 7.19
C MET A 305 -7.64 -24.05 7.83
N VAL A 306 -6.79 -23.41 7.04
CA VAL A 306 -5.90 -22.34 7.52
C VAL A 306 -6.71 -21.09 7.91
N LEU A 307 -7.70 -20.70 7.09
CA LEU A 307 -8.59 -19.57 7.40
C LEU A 307 -9.38 -19.77 8.70
N ASP A 308 -9.88 -20.99 8.91
CA ASP A 308 -10.59 -21.38 10.13
C ASP A 308 -9.65 -21.37 11.34
N THR A 309 -8.43 -21.86 11.17
CA THR A 309 -7.38 -21.87 12.20
C THR A 309 -6.96 -20.46 12.60
N TYR A 310 -6.86 -19.53 11.63
CA TYR A 310 -6.66 -18.12 11.93
C TYR A 310 -7.85 -17.45 12.65
N GLY A 311 -9.02 -18.07 12.65
CA GLY A 311 -10.24 -17.47 13.18
C GLY A 311 -10.74 -16.30 12.34
N LYS A 312 -10.46 -16.29 11.03
CA LYS A 312 -10.82 -15.19 10.11
C LYS A 312 -12.32 -15.03 9.92
N LYS A 313 -13.08 -16.11 10.19
CA LYS A 313 -14.54 -16.18 10.02
C LYS A 313 -14.94 -15.74 8.60
N THR A 314 -14.27 -16.30 7.61
CA THR A 314 -14.55 -16.11 6.18
C THR A 314 -14.28 -17.43 5.46
N THR A 315 -14.90 -17.61 4.30
CA THR A 315 -14.68 -18.78 3.44
C THR A 315 -13.99 -18.39 2.13
N THR A 316 -13.33 -19.35 1.49
CA THR A 316 -12.73 -19.16 0.15
C THR A 316 -13.79 -18.77 -0.89
N ALA A 317 -15.00 -19.35 -0.81
CA ALA A 317 -16.12 -18.99 -1.67
C ALA A 317 -16.60 -17.54 -1.47
N GLU A 318 -16.64 -17.05 -0.22
CA GLU A 318 -16.93 -15.63 0.06
C GLU A 318 -15.85 -14.71 -0.50
N ILE A 319 -14.57 -15.09 -0.39
CA ILE A 319 -13.47 -14.31 -0.98
C ILE A 319 -13.65 -14.21 -2.51
N GLU A 320 -13.93 -15.32 -3.19
CA GLU A 320 -14.18 -15.33 -4.64
C GLU A 320 -15.34 -14.40 -5.02
N GLU A 321 -16.42 -14.43 -4.23
CA GLU A 321 -17.60 -13.61 -4.50
C GLU A 321 -17.31 -12.11 -4.30
N VAL A 322 -16.58 -11.73 -3.25
CA VAL A 322 -16.14 -10.34 -3.07
C VAL A 322 -15.30 -9.87 -4.25
N VAL A 323 -14.36 -10.69 -4.72
CA VAL A 323 -13.48 -10.35 -5.85
C VAL A 323 -14.28 -10.13 -7.14
N LYS A 324 -15.30 -10.96 -7.41
CA LYS A 324 -16.22 -10.75 -8.54
C LYS A 324 -17.02 -9.46 -8.41
N ILE A 325 -17.60 -9.21 -7.23
CA ILE A 325 -18.38 -8.00 -6.97
C ILE A 325 -17.51 -6.76 -7.15
N ALA A 326 -16.28 -6.77 -6.62
CA ALA A 326 -15.37 -5.65 -6.76
C ALA A 326 -15.07 -5.30 -8.23
N ALA A 327 -14.79 -6.31 -9.05
CA ALA A 327 -14.60 -6.11 -10.49
C ALA A 327 -15.87 -5.59 -11.19
N ALA A 328 -17.04 -6.10 -10.82
CA ALA A 328 -18.32 -5.68 -11.40
C ALA A 328 -18.70 -4.24 -11.02
N GLU A 329 -18.41 -3.81 -9.79
CA GLU A 329 -18.75 -2.48 -9.25
C GLU A 329 -17.66 -1.42 -9.54
N GLY A 330 -16.71 -1.73 -10.42
CA GLY A 330 -15.73 -0.78 -10.93
C GLY A 330 -14.61 -0.42 -9.96
N VAL A 331 -14.29 -1.28 -8.98
CA VAL A 331 -13.08 -1.09 -8.17
C VAL A 331 -11.86 -1.15 -9.08
N HIS A 332 -10.99 -0.14 -9.04
CA HIS A 332 -9.79 -0.12 -9.87
C HIS A 332 -8.76 -1.14 -9.37
N GLN A 333 -8.49 -1.13 -8.06
CA GLN A 333 -7.45 -1.96 -7.45
C GLN A 333 -7.93 -2.59 -6.14
N MET A 334 -8.12 -3.91 -6.12
CA MET A 334 -8.36 -4.67 -4.90
C MET A 334 -7.08 -5.43 -4.56
N ILE A 335 -6.49 -5.17 -3.40
CA ILE A 335 -5.25 -5.81 -2.95
C ILE A 335 -5.59 -6.84 -1.89
N GLY A 336 -5.13 -8.07 -2.07
CA GLY A 336 -5.15 -9.06 -1.02
C GLY A 336 -3.80 -9.74 -0.85
N PHE A 337 -3.53 -10.20 0.37
CA PHE A 337 -2.27 -10.85 0.72
C PHE A 337 -2.49 -12.30 1.09
N PHE A 338 -1.56 -13.16 0.67
CA PHE A 338 -1.38 -14.49 1.26
C PHE A 338 -0.34 -14.42 2.38
N ILE A 339 -0.55 -15.18 3.44
CA ILE A 339 0.42 -15.34 4.54
C ILE A 339 1.10 -16.70 4.37
N THR A 340 2.42 -16.69 4.22
CA THR A 340 3.26 -17.90 4.22
C THR A 340 3.98 -18.08 5.55
N GLY A 341 4.45 -19.29 5.85
CA GLY A 341 4.91 -19.67 7.20
C GLY A 341 3.78 -19.70 8.22
N GLY A 342 2.55 -19.85 7.74
CA GLY A 342 1.31 -19.86 8.50
C GLY A 342 0.96 -21.21 9.15
N PRO A 343 -0.17 -21.30 9.86
CA PRO A 343 -0.59 -22.49 10.58
C PRO A 343 -0.56 -23.75 9.72
N PHE A 344 0.15 -24.76 10.21
CA PHE A 344 0.29 -26.08 9.61
C PHE A 344 0.76 -26.08 8.14
N GLU A 345 1.38 -25.00 7.67
CA GLU A 345 1.73 -24.88 6.25
C GLU A 345 2.68 -26.00 5.80
N ASN A 346 2.32 -26.60 4.66
CA ASN A 346 3.00 -27.70 4.00
C ASN A 346 2.94 -27.50 2.47
N ARG A 347 3.50 -28.43 1.69
CA ARG A 347 3.55 -28.30 0.22
C ARG A 347 2.15 -28.33 -0.41
N GLU A 348 1.22 -29.08 0.16
CA GLU A 348 -0.16 -29.15 -0.28
C GLU A 348 -0.88 -27.81 -0.12
N ILE A 349 -0.71 -27.12 1.01
CA ILE A 349 -1.29 -25.80 1.29
C ILE A 349 -0.69 -24.73 0.36
N ILE A 350 0.61 -24.80 0.08
CA ILE A 350 1.24 -23.91 -0.91
C ILE A 350 0.59 -24.10 -2.29
N GLU A 351 0.30 -25.34 -2.68
CA GLU A 351 -0.37 -25.63 -3.95
C GLU A 351 -1.85 -25.20 -3.96
N GLU A 352 -2.55 -25.32 -2.83
CA GLU A 352 -3.89 -24.73 -2.64
C GLU A 352 -3.87 -23.21 -2.82
N ASN A 353 -2.89 -22.53 -2.21
CA ASN A 353 -2.69 -21.09 -2.35
C ASN A 353 -2.43 -20.69 -3.81
N LYS A 354 -1.58 -21.43 -4.55
CA LYS A 354 -1.31 -21.18 -5.98
C LYS A 354 -2.58 -21.29 -6.82
N LYS A 355 -3.31 -22.40 -6.70
CA LYS A 355 -4.58 -22.62 -7.42
C LYS A 355 -5.62 -21.55 -7.09
N PHE A 356 -5.70 -21.15 -5.83
CA PHE A 356 -6.63 -20.11 -5.41
C PHE A 356 -6.23 -18.73 -5.98
N ALA A 357 -4.95 -18.39 -5.94
CA ALA A 357 -4.43 -17.17 -6.55
C ALA A 357 -4.73 -17.10 -8.05
N GLU A 358 -4.47 -18.18 -8.81
CA GLU A 358 -4.84 -18.27 -10.23
C GLU A 358 -6.34 -18.08 -10.43
N LYS A 359 -7.17 -18.71 -9.60
CA LYS A 359 -8.63 -18.56 -9.66
C LYS A 359 -9.06 -17.12 -9.47
N LEU A 360 -8.57 -16.43 -8.44
CA LEU A 360 -8.91 -15.02 -8.18
C LEU A 360 -8.47 -14.10 -9.33
N LEU A 361 -7.25 -14.29 -9.86
CA LEU A 361 -6.74 -13.54 -11.01
C LEU A 361 -7.63 -13.71 -12.26
N ASN A 362 -8.15 -14.92 -12.50
CA ASN A 362 -9.10 -15.16 -13.60
C ASN A 362 -10.48 -14.51 -13.36
N LEU A 363 -10.92 -14.38 -12.10
CA LEU A 363 -12.20 -13.75 -11.76
C LEU A 363 -12.19 -12.23 -11.95
N ALA A 364 -11.04 -11.58 -11.69
CA ALA A 364 -10.92 -10.11 -11.73
C ALA A 364 -9.59 -9.64 -12.37
N PRO A 365 -9.30 -10.01 -13.63
CA PRO A 365 -8.03 -9.72 -14.29
C PRO A 365 -7.79 -8.21 -14.39
N GLY A 366 -6.62 -7.75 -13.94
CA GLY A 366 -6.24 -6.33 -13.88
C GLY A 366 -6.80 -5.55 -12.69
N VAL A 367 -7.75 -6.11 -11.94
CA VAL A 367 -8.37 -5.48 -10.75
C VAL A 367 -7.79 -6.06 -9.46
N ILE A 368 -7.79 -7.39 -9.31
CA ILE A 368 -7.22 -8.05 -8.12
C ILE A 368 -5.69 -8.03 -8.22
N ILE A 369 -5.05 -7.66 -7.12
CA ILE A 369 -3.61 -7.66 -6.91
C ILE A 369 -3.36 -8.59 -5.73
N LEU A 370 -2.46 -9.55 -5.92
CA LEU A 370 -2.13 -10.55 -4.90
C LEU A 370 -0.69 -10.35 -4.44
N GLY A 371 -0.53 -9.98 -3.18
CA GLY A 371 0.75 -9.95 -2.47
C GLY A 371 0.97 -11.23 -1.68
N VAL A 372 2.22 -11.46 -1.28
CA VAL A 372 2.59 -12.56 -0.38
C VAL A 372 3.51 -11.99 0.70
N SER A 373 3.22 -12.32 1.95
CA SER A 373 3.98 -11.88 3.12
C SER A 373 4.23 -13.07 4.04
N PRO A 374 5.42 -13.17 4.67
CA PRO A 374 5.62 -14.15 5.72
C PRO A 374 4.82 -13.78 6.98
N LEU A 375 4.42 -14.80 7.74
CA LEU A 375 3.77 -14.64 9.03
C LEU A 375 4.67 -13.83 9.98
N MET A 376 4.13 -12.74 10.50
CA MET A 376 4.73 -11.97 11.58
C MET A 376 4.09 -12.35 12.91
N PRO A 377 4.83 -12.96 13.86
CA PRO A 377 4.33 -13.31 15.17
C PRO A 377 4.31 -12.05 16.07
N TYR A 378 3.39 -11.13 15.80
CA TYR A 378 3.25 -9.91 16.60
C TYR A 378 3.06 -10.24 18.08
N PRO A 379 3.62 -9.44 19.00
CA PRO A 379 3.47 -9.64 20.43
C PRO A 379 2.02 -9.74 20.87
N ALA A 380 1.80 -10.54 21.92
CA ALA A 380 0.50 -10.72 22.57
C ALA A 380 -0.60 -11.35 21.68
N THR A 381 -0.30 -11.75 20.46
CA THR A 381 -1.21 -12.52 19.61
C THR A 381 -1.34 -13.97 20.09
N GLU A 382 -2.36 -14.67 19.61
CA GLU A 382 -2.54 -16.08 19.99
C GLU A 382 -1.42 -16.94 19.38
N ILE A 383 -1.04 -16.64 18.13
CA ILE A 383 0.09 -17.29 17.46
C ILE A 383 1.40 -17.07 18.19
N SER A 384 1.70 -15.83 18.62
CA SER A 384 2.97 -15.58 19.31
C SER A 384 3.02 -16.25 20.70
N ARG A 385 1.86 -16.43 21.36
CA ARG A 385 1.77 -17.01 22.71
C ARG A 385 1.77 -18.54 22.72
N CYS A 386 1.18 -19.15 21.69
CA CYS A 386 1.00 -20.60 21.61
C CYS A 386 1.30 -21.10 20.18
N PRO A 387 2.51 -20.87 19.64
CA PRO A 387 2.84 -21.22 18.24
C PRO A 387 2.64 -22.71 17.95
N GLU A 388 2.83 -23.58 18.95
CA GLU A 388 2.64 -25.03 18.85
C GLU A 388 1.20 -25.42 18.50
N LYS A 389 0.19 -24.63 18.93
CA LYS A 389 -1.22 -24.87 18.56
C LYS A 389 -1.49 -24.68 17.08
N PHE A 390 -0.60 -23.96 16.39
CA PHE A 390 -0.66 -23.69 14.97
C PHE A 390 0.33 -24.55 14.19
N GLY A 391 1.02 -25.50 14.84
CA GLY A 391 2.07 -26.30 14.22
C GLY A 391 3.30 -25.48 13.82
N LEU A 392 3.58 -24.40 14.57
CA LEU A 392 4.66 -23.45 14.32
C LEU A 392 5.72 -23.48 15.41
N GLU A 393 6.94 -23.12 15.03
CA GLU A 393 8.01 -22.72 15.93
C GLU A 393 8.56 -21.36 15.45
N ILE A 394 8.69 -20.40 16.38
CA ILE A 394 9.23 -19.07 16.09
C ILE A 394 10.75 -19.15 16.22
N ILE A 395 11.46 -19.03 15.09
CA ILE A 395 12.92 -19.19 14.99
C ILE A 395 13.64 -17.85 15.23
N ASP A 396 12.98 -16.74 14.90
CA ASP A 396 13.50 -15.39 15.14
C ASP A 396 12.52 -14.59 16.01
N PRO A 397 12.50 -14.84 17.33
CA PRO A 397 11.59 -14.15 18.25
C PRO A 397 11.92 -12.67 18.44
N ALA A 398 13.13 -12.25 18.08
CA ALA A 398 13.56 -10.86 18.12
C ALA A 398 13.18 -10.09 16.84
N GLY A 399 12.74 -10.78 15.78
CA GLY A 399 12.39 -10.17 14.50
C GLY A 399 13.57 -9.51 13.80
N LEU A 400 14.79 -10.08 13.94
CA LEU A 400 16.01 -9.56 13.33
C LEU A 400 15.95 -9.59 11.79
N THR A 401 15.27 -10.59 11.26
CA THR A 401 14.92 -10.73 9.84
C THR A 401 13.52 -10.16 9.63
N VAL A 402 13.50 -8.91 9.19
CA VAL A 402 12.28 -8.08 9.05
C VAL A 402 11.40 -8.55 7.88
N PHE A 403 10.23 -7.90 7.74
CA PHE A 403 9.11 -8.23 6.84
C PHE A 403 9.48 -8.75 5.44
N SER A 404 10.50 -8.16 4.80
CA SER A 404 10.87 -8.46 3.41
C SER A 404 12.12 -9.35 3.25
N ASP A 405 12.73 -9.80 4.34
CA ASP A 405 14.01 -10.51 4.29
C ASP A 405 13.81 -12.03 4.26
N PHE A 406 13.45 -12.61 5.40
CA PHE A 406 13.40 -14.07 5.53
C PHE A 406 12.35 -14.48 6.58
N PRO A 407 11.55 -15.55 6.34
CA PRO A 407 10.48 -15.96 7.26
C PRO A 407 10.99 -16.14 8.68
N VAL A 408 10.22 -15.76 9.71
CA VAL A 408 10.67 -15.88 11.12
C VAL A 408 10.17 -17.16 11.81
N THR A 409 9.45 -18.01 11.08
CA THR A 409 8.86 -19.26 11.57
C THR A 409 9.34 -20.46 10.75
N LYS A 410 9.27 -21.63 11.36
CA LYS A 410 9.19 -22.92 10.64
C LYS A 410 7.90 -23.63 11.03
N THR A 411 7.46 -24.59 10.23
CA THR A 411 6.29 -25.40 10.52
C THR A 411 6.71 -26.82 10.90
N GLY A 412 5.77 -27.65 11.35
CA GLY A 412 6.02 -29.07 11.55
C GLY A 412 6.41 -29.83 10.26
N ALA A 413 6.09 -29.27 9.09
CA ALA A 413 6.31 -29.90 7.79
C ALA A 413 7.40 -29.24 6.94
N LEU A 414 7.68 -27.95 7.15
CA LEU A 414 8.62 -27.17 6.34
C LEU A 414 9.65 -26.48 7.23
N SER A 415 10.91 -26.57 6.83
CA SER A 415 11.96 -25.72 7.38
C SER A 415 11.70 -24.25 7.03
N ARG A 416 12.41 -23.35 7.71
CA ARG A 416 12.38 -21.92 7.44
C ARG A 416 12.74 -21.60 5.97
N GLU A 417 13.74 -22.29 5.43
CA GLU A 417 14.20 -22.17 4.05
C GLU A 417 13.15 -22.70 3.06
N GLU A 418 12.46 -23.78 3.40
CA GLU A 418 11.39 -24.34 2.58
C GLU A 418 10.14 -23.44 2.56
N VAL A 419 9.83 -22.76 3.66
CA VAL A 419 8.81 -21.70 3.71
C VAL A 419 9.19 -20.55 2.77
N ALA A 420 10.44 -20.08 2.82
CA ALA A 420 10.91 -19.01 1.95
C ALA A 420 10.88 -19.41 0.47
N ALA A 421 11.28 -20.65 0.15
CA ALA A 421 11.16 -21.20 -1.19
C ALA A 421 9.69 -21.26 -1.65
N GLY A 422 8.79 -21.73 -0.78
CA GLY A 422 7.34 -21.77 -1.05
C GLY A 422 6.74 -20.38 -1.31
N GLN A 423 7.16 -19.37 -0.55
CA GLN A 423 6.78 -17.98 -0.77
C GLN A 423 7.21 -17.48 -2.16
N ASN A 424 8.47 -17.72 -2.54
CA ASN A 424 8.98 -17.34 -3.86
C ASN A 424 8.26 -18.07 -5.01
N GLU A 425 7.96 -19.36 -4.82
CA GLU A 425 7.17 -20.14 -5.79
C GLU A 425 5.77 -19.55 -5.98
N LEU A 426 5.10 -19.12 -4.90
CA LEU A 426 3.77 -18.50 -4.98
C LEU A 426 3.83 -17.14 -5.67
N ILE A 427 4.80 -16.29 -5.33
CA ILE A 427 5.02 -14.99 -5.98
C ILE A 427 5.23 -15.17 -7.49
N GLN A 428 6.12 -16.09 -7.88
CA GLN A 428 6.38 -16.33 -9.30
C GLN A 428 5.14 -16.85 -10.02
N HIS A 429 4.38 -17.77 -9.40
CA HIS A 429 3.14 -18.28 -9.98
C HIS A 429 2.09 -17.18 -10.21
N ILE A 430 1.95 -16.24 -9.27
CA ILE A 430 1.09 -15.06 -9.42
C ILE A 430 1.53 -14.21 -10.62
N LEU A 431 2.83 -13.88 -10.72
CA LEU A 431 3.37 -13.05 -11.80
C LEU A 431 3.23 -13.71 -13.17
N ASP A 432 3.51 -15.00 -13.27
CA ASP A 432 3.36 -15.78 -14.50
C ASP A 432 1.90 -15.83 -14.95
N THR A 433 0.98 -16.01 -14.01
CA THR A 433 -0.46 -15.99 -14.28
C THR A 433 -0.92 -14.62 -14.76
N MET A 434 -0.49 -13.54 -14.09
CA MET A 434 -0.79 -12.17 -14.53
C MET A 434 -0.30 -11.92 -15.97
N MET A 435 0.95 -12.29 -16.26
CA MET A 435 1.55 -12.15 -17.59
C MET A 435 0.79 -12.96 -18.64
N LYS A 436 0.38 -14.19 -18.32
CA LYS A 436 -0.43 -15.05 -19.19
C LYS A 436 -1.78 -14.40 -19.50
N LEU A 437 -2.51 -13.93 -18.48
CA LEU A 437 -3.82 -13.27 -18.66
C LEU A 437 -3.72 -12.03 -19.54
N PHE A 438 -2.66 -11.23 -19.37
CA PHE A 438 -2.41 -10.08 -20.23
C PHE A 438 -2.13 -10.48 -21.68
N LYS A 439 -1.24 -11.45 -21.91
CA LYS A 439 -0.89 -11.93 -23.27
C LYS A 439 -2.07 -12.58 -23.99
N GLU A 440 -2.97 -13.24 -23.26
CA GLU A 440 -4.21 -13.82 -23.78
C GLU A 440 -5.31 -12.77 -24.03
N GLY A 441 -5.07 -11.49 -23.74
CA GLY A 441 -6.04 -10.41 -23.92
C GLY A 441 -7.23 -10.46 -22.95
N LYS A 442 -7.08 -11.16 -21.82
CA LYS A 442 -8.15 -11.34 -20.82
C LYS A 442 -8.32 -10.14 -19.88
N VAL A 443 -7.32 -9.26 -19.80
CA VAL A 443 -7.45 -8.02 -19.02
C VAL A 443 -8.25 -7.00 -19.85
N PRO A 444 -9.38 -6.46 -19.34
CA PRO A 444 -10.15 -5.46 -20.05
C PRO A 444 -9.31 -4.21 -20.35
N HIS A 445 -9.48 -3.65 -21.55
CA HIS A 445 -8.70 -2.50 -22.00
C HIS A 445 -8.85 -1.28 -21.08
N GLU A 446 -10.06 -0.99 -20.63
CA GLU A 446 -10.33 0.13 -19.72
C GLU A 446 -9.67 -0.07 -18.35
N THR A 447 -9.61 -1.31 -17.85
CA THR A 447 -8.90 -1.64 -16.60
C THR A 447 -7.40 -1.31 -16.71
N ILE A 448 -6.78 -1.60 -17.85
CA ILE A 448 -5.38 -1.25 -18.10
C ILE A 448 -5.24 0.27 -18.15
N ILE A 449 -6.12 0.98 -18.87
CA ILE A 449 -6.12 2.45 -18.93
C ILE A 449 -6.23 3.06 -17.52
N ASN A 450 -7.13 2.56 -16.68
CA ASN A 450 -7.32 3.03 -15.31
C ASN A 450 -6.03 2.90 -14.51
N CYS A 451 -5.30 1.78 -14.59
CA CYS A 451 -3.99 1.64 -13.94
C CYS A 451 -2.99 2.76 -14.33
N PHE A 452 -3.04 3.27 -15.57
CA PHE A 452 -2.20 4.40 -15.99
C PHE A 452 -2.75 5.76 -15.55
N ARG A 453 -4.07 5.93 -15.42
CA ARG A 453 -4.70 7.15 -14.89
C ARG A 453 -4.46 7.30 -13.39
N ASP A 454 -4.55 6.19 -12.66
CA ASP A 454 -4.34 6.09 -11.21
C ASP A 454 -2.94 6.61 -10.81
N PHE A 455 -1.95 6.46 -11.68
CA PHE A 455 -0.59 6.98 -11.49
C PHE A 455 -0.55 8.51 -11.28
N ASN A 456 -1.52 9.27 -11.80
CA ASN A 456 -1.60 10.72 -11.59
C ASN A 456 -1.85 11.09 -10.11
N TYR A 457 -2.45 10.19 -9.33
CA TYR A 457 -2.65 10.32 -7.89
C TYR A 457 -1.51 9.67 -7.08
N GLY A 458 -0.48 9.12 -7.73
CA GLY A 458 0.56 8.32 -7.08
C GLY A 458 0.13 6.88 -6.76
N ALA A 459 -1.03 6.44 -7.24
CA ALA A 459 -1.62 5.15 -6.91
C ALA A 459 -1.11 4.03 -7.84
N GLN A 460 0.05 3.44 -7.51
CA GLN A 460 0.65 2.40 -8.35
C GLN A 460 0.01 1.02 -8.14
N SER A 461 -0.22 0.30 -9.25
CA SER A 461 -0.68 -1.10 -9.28
C SER A 461 0.48 -2.04 -9.60
N VAL A 462 0.50 -3.24 -9.00
CA VAL A 462 1.47 -4.30 -9.35
C VAL A 462 1.32 -4.72 -10.81
N TRP A 463 0.11 -4.68 -11.37
CA TRP A 463 -0.10 -4.92 -12.81
C TRP A 463 0.66 -3.90 -13.67
N TYR A 464 0.64 -2.62 -13.28
CA TYR A 464 1.41 -1.59 -13.96
C TYR A 464 2.92 -1.85 -13.81
N MET A 465 3.40 -2.01 -12.58
CA MET A 465 4.82 -2.14 -12.28
C MET A 465 5.45 -3.39 -12.92
N SER A 466 4.78 -4.53 -12.82
CA SER A 466 5.35 -5.84 -13.16
C SER A 466 4.96 -6.35 -14.55
N ILE A 467 3.88 -5.83 -15.16
CA ILE A 467 3.40 -6.30 -16.47
C ILE A 467 3.42 -5.19 -17.51
N TYR A 468 2.68 -4.10 -17.32
CA TYR A 468 2.45 -3.12 -18.39
C TYR A 468 3.65 -2.20 -18.65
N ASN A 469 4.38 -1.85 -17.61
CA ASN A 469 5.52 -0.93 -17.69
C ASN A 469 6.79 -1.61 -18.25
N VAL A 470 6.89 -2.93 -18.16
CA VAL A 470 8.09 -3.69 -18.55
C VAL A 470 8.04 -4.28 -19.96
N LEU A 471 6.83 -4.39 -20.54
CA LEU A 471 6.67 -4.93 -21.89
C LEU A 471 6.93 -3.85 -22.96
N PRO A 472 7.69 -4.16 -24.03
CA PRO A 472 7.98 -3.22 -25.10
C PRO A 472 6.71 -2.60 -25.68
N PHE A 473 6.76 -1.28 -25.89
CA PHE A 473 5.69 -0.44 -26.46
C PHE A 473 4.38 -0.35 -25.67
N VAL A 474 4.03 -1.35 -24.84
CA VAL A 474 2.82 -1.37 -24.01
C VAL A 474 2.72 -0.10 -23.14
N ARG A 475 3.81 0.26 -22.47
CA ARG A 475 3.88 1.48 -21.66
C ARG A 475 3.53 2.73 -22.48
N GLY A 476 4.19 2.92 -23.62
CA GLY A 476 3.97 4.10 -24.48
C GLY A 476 2.54 4.15 -25.02
N TYR A 477 2.04 3.00 -25.48
CA TYR A 477 0.70 2.82 -26.01
C TYR A 477 -0.36 3.23 -24.98
N TYR A 478 -0.33 2.64 -23.78
CA TYR A 478 -1.31 2.94 -22.74
C TYR A 478 -1.12 4.30 -22.07
N THR A 479 0.10 4.88 -22.10
CA THR A 479 0.32 6.27 -21.69
C THR A 479 -0.40 7.26 -22.60
N LEU A 480 -0.41 7.01 -23.91
CA LEU A 480 -1.16 7.85 -24.86
C LEU A 480 -2.67 7.62 -24.73
N MET A 481 -3.12 6.37 -24.56
CA MET A 481 -4.53 6.04 -24.36
C MET A 481 -5.10 6.68 -23.08
N SER A 482 -4.36 6.64 -21.96
CA SER A 482 -4.85 7.19 -20.68
C SER A 482 -5.05 8.70 -20.70
N ARG A 483 -4.32 9.40 -21.58
CA ARG A 483 -4.44 10.83 -21.84
C ARG A 483 -5.49 11.16 -22.90
N ASN A 484 -6.20 10.16 -23.42
CA ASN A 484 -7.12 10.26 -24.56
C ASN A 484 -6.44 10.87 -25.81
N ALA A 485 -5.13 10.71 -25.96
CA ALA A 485 -4.36 11.25 -27.09
C ALA A 485 -4.50 10.40 -28.36
N VAL A 486 -4.84 9.13 -28.19
CA VAL A 486 -5.06 8.15 -29.26
C VAL A 486 -6.24 7.24 -28.93
N LYS A 487 -6.76 6.53 -29.93
CA LYS A 487 -7.78 5.48 -29.83
C LYS A 487 -7.36 4.24 -30.58
N ARG A 488 -8.00 3.11 -30.28
CA ARG A 488 -7.89 1.89 -31.08
C ARG A 488 -8.74 2.03 -32.33
N SER A 489 -8.36 1.37 -33.41
CA SER A 489 -9.13 1.27 -34.64
C SER A 489 -10.57 0.82 -34.41
N ILE A 490 -10.80 -0.08 -33.43
CA ILE A 490 -12.12 -0.61 -33.10
C ILE A 490 -13.02 0.37 -32.34
N ASP A 491 -12.43 1.41 -31.74
CA ASP A 491 -13.16 2.46 -30.99
C ASP A 491 -13.43 3.71 -31.86
N ILE A 492 -13.19 3.60 -33.17
CA ILE A 492 -13.38 4.64 -34.18
C ILE A 492 -14.41 4.14 -35.19
N ASP A 493 -15.33 5.01 -35.62
CA ASP A 493 -16.28 4.66 -36.67
C ASP A 493 -15.53 4.29 -37.96
N GLY A 494 -15.92 3.17 -38.58
CA GLY A 494 -15.22 2.62 -39.75
C GLY A 494 -15.18 3.57 -40.94
N ALA A 495 -16.16 4.47 -41.09
CA ALA A 495 -16.14 5.49 -42.14
C ALA A 495 -15.21 6.66 -41.79
N GLU A 496 -15.01 6.92 -40.50
CA GLU A 496 -14.20 8.04 -40.01
C GLU A 496 -12.71 7.71 -39.93
N ILE A 497 -12.32 6.43 -39.77
CA ILE A 497 -10.93 6.02 -39.52
C ILE A 497 -9.92 6.54 -40.56
N TYR A 498 -10.36 6.74 -41.81
CA TYR A 498 -9.52 7.31 -42.88
C TYR A 498 -9.09 8.76 -42.62
N GLY A 499 -9.85 9.50 -41.79
CA GLY A 499 -9.53 10.84 -41.31
C GLY A 499 -8.63 10.85 -40.07
N TRP A 500 -8.48 9.73 -39.37
CA TRP A 500 -7.62 9.61 -38.20
C TRP A 500 -6.15 9.43 -38.58
N ARG A 501 -5.25 9.78 -37.67
CA ARG A 501 -3.80 9.79 -37.93
C ARG A 501 -3.16 8.54 -37.32
N PRO A 502 -2.68 7.58 -38.13
CA PRO A 502 -1.95 6.44 -37.59
C PRO A 502 -0.65 6.95 -36.93
N GLN A 503 -0.48 6.63 -35.65
CA GLN A 503 0.59 7.09 -34.76
C GLN A 503 1.34 5.87 -34.25
N ARG A 504 2.59 5.71 -34.70
CA ARG A 504 3.53 4.73 -34.18
C ARG A 504 3.94 5.09 -32.76
N ILE A 505 4.11 4.08 -31.92
CA ILE A 505 4.54 4.20 -30.52
C ILE A 505 6.07 4.17 -30.41
N MET A 506 6.72 3.49 -31.34
CA MET A 506 8.18 3.28 -31.37
C MET A 506 8.92 4.43 -32.06
N GLU A 507 10.22 4.55 -31.82
CA GLU A 507 11.15 5.42 -32.52
C GLU A 507 12.04 4.66 -33.52
N MET A 508 11.96 5.01 -34.81
CA MET A 508 12.59 4.24 -35.89
C MET A 508 14.11 4.07 -35.75
N TRP A 509 14.81 5.05 -35.19
CA TRP A 509 16.27 4.99 -35.03
C TRP A 509 16.70 4.12 -33.83
N HIS A 510 15.79 3.88 -32.89
CA HIS A 510 16.04 3.15 -31.65
C HIS A 510 15.51 1.71 -31.74
N ASP A 511 14.30 1.55 -32.25
CA ASP A 511 13.53 0.31 -32.15
C ASP A 511 13.58 -0.58 -33.40
N VAL A 512 14.09 -0.05 -34.52
CA VAL A 512 14.21 -0.80 -35.78
C VAL A 512 15.68 -1.11 -36.04
N ASP A 513 16.00 -2.40 -36.07
CA ASP A 513 17.33 -2.91 -36.39
C ASP A 513 17.45 -3.17 -37.91
N PHE A 514 18.63 -2.88 -38.46
CA PHE A 514 18.99 -3.10 -39.86
C PHE A 514 20.26 -3.96 -40.01
N SER A 515 20.81 -4.49 -38.91
CA SER A 515 22.09 -5.21 -38.85
C SER A 515 22.14 -6.44 -39.77
N GLU A 516 21.01 -7.14 -39.91
CA GLU A 516 20.85 -8.33 -40.76
C GLU A 516 20.48 -8.00 -42.22
N GLY A 517 20.52 -6.73 -42.63
CA GLY A 517 20.26 -6.28 -44.00
C GLY A 517 18.79 -6.10 -44.36
N TYR A 518 17.87 -6.24 -43.39
CA TYR A 518 16.44 -5.92 -43.51
C TYR A 518 15.93 -5.27 -42.22
N PRO A 519 14.89 -4.43 -42.27
CA PRO A 519 14.32 -3.81 -41.07
C PRO A 519 13.64 -4.86 -40.18
N ALA A 520 13.92 -4.85 -38.89
CA ALA A 520 13.26 -5.71 -37.92
C ALA A 520 12.96 -4.96 -36.61
N VAL A 521 11.85 -5.30 -35.96
CA VAL A 521 11.51 -4.82 -34.61
C VAL A 521 11.60 -6.00 -33.65
N GLY A 522 12.66 -6.04 -32.84
CA GLY A 522 12.97 -7.22 -32.03
C GLY A 522 13.21 -8.45 -32.91
N ARG A 523 12.32 -9.44 -32.84
CA ARG A 523 12.41 -10.67 -33.67
C ARG A 523 11.53 -10.65 -34.92
N ASP A 524 10.77 -9.58 -35.12
CA ASP A 524 9.84 -9.45 -36.23
C ASP A 524 10.50 -8.75 -37.42
N ALA A 525 10.88 -9.53 -38.43
CA ALA A 525 11.32 -8.99 -39.72
C ALA A 525 10.16 -8.29 -40.43
N LEU A 526 10.39 -7.09 -40.96
CA LEU A 526 9.41 -6.32 -41.69
C LEU A 526 9.63 -6.46 -43.20
N SER A 527 8.58 -6.78 -43.93
CA SER A 527 8.57 -6.62 -45.40
C SER A 527 8.72 -5.14 -45.78
N PRO A 528 9.12 -4.84 -47.04
CA PRO A 528 9.20 -3.45 -47.51
C PRO A 528 7.87 -2.67 -47.38
N LEU A 529 6.73 -3.35 -47.56
CA LEU A 529 5.40 -2.74 -47.39
C LEU A 529 5.11 -2.43 -45.92
N GLU A 530 5.38 -3.37 -45.02
CA GLU A 530 5.23 -3.19 -43.57
C GLU A 530 6.09 -2.04 -43.05
N PHE A 531 7.36 -2.01 -43.45
CA PHE A 531 8.29 -0.96 -43.05
C PHE A 531 7.81 0.43 -43.50
N GLU A 532 7.33 0.56 -44.73
CA GLU A 532 6.88 1.85 -45.28
C GLU A 532 5.56 2.32 -44.64
N LEU A 533 4.62 1.41 -44.35
CA LEU A 533 3.42 1.73 -43.57
C LEU A 533 3.79 2.23 -42.17
N LEU A 534 4.72 1.56 -41.50
CA LEU A 534 5.20 1.93 -40.17
C LEU A 534 5.93 3.28 -40.20
N LEU A 535 6.78 3.49 -41.20
CA LEU A 535 7.57 4.71 -41.42
C LEU A 535 6.68 5.95 -41.56
N TYR A 536 5.57 5.86 -42.31
CA TYR A 536 4.65 6.98 -42.52
C TYR A 536 3.62 7.17 -41.41
N SER A 537 3.41 6.17 -40.55
CA SER A 537 2.51 6.24 -39.40
C SER A 537 3.05 7.10 -38.27
N THR A 538 3.39 8.36 -38.53
CA THR A 538 4.03 9.28 -37.58
C THR A 538 3.05 10.12 -36.76
N GLY A 539 1.73 9.94 -36.98
CA GLY A 539 0.68 10.82 -36.46
C GLY A 539 0.61 12.20 -37.10
N LYS A 540 1.40 12.48 -38.15
CA LYS A 540 1.40 13.77 -38.88
C LYS A 540 0.42 13.80 -40.06
N MET A 541 0.09 12.64 -40.60
CA MET A 541 -0.78 12.47 -41.77
C MET A 541 -1.99 11.65 -41.37
N ASN A 542 -3.15 11.91 -41.98
CA ASN A 542 -4.30 11.01 -41.82
C ASN A 542 -4.08 9.71 -42.59
N LEU A 543 -4.85 8.69 -42.26
CA LEU A 543 -4.72 7.36 -42.81
C LEU A 543 -4.89 7.36 -44.34
N LYS A 544 -5.81 8.16 -44.89
CA LYS A 544 -5.96 8.31 -46.35
C LYS A 544 -4.67 8.81 -47.01
N GLN A 545 -4.00 9.81 -46.43
CA GLN A 545 -2.73 10.33 -46.92
C GLN A 545 -1.59 9.31 -46.81
N VAL A 546 -1.54 8.55 -45.72
CA VAL A 546 -0.55 7.48 -45.53
C VAL A 546 -0.72 6.38 -46.58
N LEU A 547 -1.94 5.89 -46.77
CA LEU A 547 -2.24 4.87 -47.78
C LEU A 547 -1.91 5.36 -49.19
N GLY A 548 -2.23 6.62 -49.52
CA GLY A 548 -1.86 7.22 -50.80
C GLY A 548 -0.35 7.20 -51.05
N LYS A 549 0.46 7.64 -50.07
CA LYS A 549 1.93 7.65 -50.19
C LYS A 549 2.53 6.26 -50.34
N VAL A 550 2.02 5.29 -49.61
CA VAL A 550 2.52 3.91 -49.69
C VAL A 550 2.08 3.26 -51.01
N SER A 551 0.86 3.54 -51.48
CA SER A 551 0.34 3.06 -52.76
C SER A 551 1.15 3.57 -53.96
N GLU A 552 1.73 4.77 -53.90
CA GLU A 552 2.64 5.25 -54.96
C GLU A 552 3.84 4.31 -55.18
N LYS A 553 4.33 3.66 -54.12
CA LYS A 553 5.47 2.74 -54.17
C LYS A 553 5.05 1.29 -54.46
N PHE A 554 3.96 0.83 -53.84
CA PHE A 554 3.60 -0.60 -53.82
C PHE A 554 2.27 -0.93 -54.50
N GLY A 555 1.43 0.05 -54.83
CA GLY A 555 0.08 -0.17 -55.35
C GLY A 555 0.04 -1.00 -56.64
N ARG A 556 1.08 -0.91 -57.48
CA ARG A 556 1.23 -1.72 -58.70
C ARG A 556 1.38 -3.23 -58.47
N LEU A 557 1.65 -3.64 -57.23
CA LEU A 557 1.76 -5.05 -56.83
C LEU A 557 0.39 -5.68 -56.53
N PHE A 558 -0.68 -4.88 -56.57
CA PHE A 558 -2.05 -5.29 -56.26
C PHE A 558 -2.95 -5.08 -57.49
N SER A 559 -4.05 -5.83 -57.55
CA SER A 559 -5.03 -5.79 -58.65
C SER A 559 -5.85 -4.49 -58.68
N GLY A 560 -5.81 -3.69 -57.60
CA GLY A 560 -6.43 -2.38 -57.51
C GLY A 560 -6.31 -1.74 -56.12
N GLU A 561 -6.77 -0.49 -56.01
CA GLU A 561 -6.70 0.31 -54.78
C GLU A 561 -7.42 -0.35 -53.59
N THR A 562 -8.56 -1.00 -53.85
CA THR A 562 -9.32 -1.71 -52.81
C THR A 562 -8.53 -2.88 -52.22
N GLU A 563 -7.84 -3.66 -53.06
CA GLU A 563 -7.04 -4.79 -52.61
C GLU A 563 -5.83 -4.31 -51.79
N PHE A 564 -5.12 -3.28 -52.28
CA PHE A 564 -4.03 -2.64 -51.55
C PHE A 564 -4.49 -2.11 -50.18
N ASN A 565 -5.59 -1.35 -50.14
CA ASN A 565 -6.10 -0.77 -48.89
C ASN A 565 -6.50 -1.86 -47.90
N ASN A 566 -7.13 -2.95 -48.35
CA ASN A 566 -7.48 -4.07 -47.49
C ASN A 566 -6.24 -4.72 -46.89
N GLU A 567 -5.18 -4.92 -47.67
CA GLU A 567 -3.94 -5.53 -47.18
C GLU A 567 -3.20 -4.58 -46.22
N ALA A 568 -3.11 -3.30 -46.55
CA ALA A 568 -2.52 -2.29 -45.67
C ALA A 568 -3.26 -2.19 -44.34
N MET A 569 -4.60 -2.23 -44.35
CA MET A 569 -5.39 -2.21 -43.12
C MET A 569 -5.17 -3.46 -42.25
N LYS A 570 -4.98 -4.64 -42.85
CA LYS A 570 -4.60 -5.85 -42.09
C LYS A 570 -3.22 -5.67 -41.43
N ILE A 571 -2.25 -5.14 -42.16
CA ILE A 571 -0.90 -4.88 -41.63
C ILE A 571 -0.97 -3.88 -40.47
N LEU A 572 -1.66 -2.75 -40.63
CA LEU A 572 -1.84 -1.75 -39.57
C LEU A 572 -2.56 -2.35 -38.35
N LYS A 573 -3.51 -3.27 -38.56
CA LYS A 573 -4.16 -4.01 -37.48
C LYS A 573 -3.18 -4.93 -36.75
N THR A 574 -2.29 -5.60 -37.46
CA THR A 574 -1.21 -6.40 -36.86
C THR A 574 -0.27 -5.52 -36.02
N PHE A 575 0.09 -4.32 -36.49
CA PHE A 575 0.89 -3.37 -35.71
C PHE A 575 0.15 -2.91 -34.44
N GLU A 576 -1.13 -2.59 -34.54
CA GLU A 576 -1.94 -2.24 -33.37
C GLU A 576 -2.02 -3.39 -32.35
N ASN A 577 -2.21 -4.63 -32.80
CA ASN A 577 -2.24 -5.81 -31.92
C ASN A 577 -0.90 -6.04 -31.18
N LYS A 578 0.21 -5.54 -31.75
CA LYS A 578 1.54 -5.55 -31.13
C LYS A 578 1.84 -4.30 -30.29
N TYR A 579 0.86 -3.41 -30.12
CA TYR A 579 0.99 -2.10 -29.44
C TYR A 579 1.95 -1.13 -30.15
N TRP A 580 2.24 -1.36 -31.42
CA TRP A 580 3.15 -0.53 -32.21
C TRP A 580 2.48 0.71 -32.78
N LEU A 581 1.14 0.68 -32.88
CA LEU A 581 0.35 1.68 -33.57
C LEU A 581 -0.96 1.95 -32.84
N ALA A 582 -1.33 3.21 -32.71
CA ALA A 582 -2.68 3.66 -32.35
C ALA A 582 -3.11 4.80 -33.30
N TYR A 583 -4.31 5.34 -33.13
CA TYR A 583 -4.85 6.38 -34.02
C TYR A 583 -5.12 7.66 -33.23
N ALA A 584 -4.45 8.75 -33.59
CA ALA A 584 -4.71 10.07 -33.02
C ALA A 584 -5.86 10.77 -33.77
N PRO A 585 -6.74 11.50 -33.07
CA PRO A 585 -7.77 12.31 -33.73
C PRO A 585 -7.10 13.41 -34.58
N PHE A 586 -7.78 13.87 -35.63
CA PHE A 586 -7.27 14.97 -36.45
C PHE A 586 -7.36 16.31 -35.71
#